data_AF-A0A2P8HGV2-F1
#
_entry.id   AF-A0A2P8HGV2-F1
#
_cell.length_a   1.000
_cell.length_b   1.000
_cell.length_c   1.000
_cell.angle_alpha   90.00
_cell.angle_beta   90.00
_cell.angle_gamma   90.00
#
_symmetry.space_group_name_H-M   'P 1'
#
loop_
_entity.id
_entity.type
_entity.pdbx_description
1 polymer ?
#
loop_
_entity_poly.entity_id
_entity_poly.type
_entity_poly.pdbx_seq_one_letter_code
_entity_poly.pdbx_strand_id
1 'polypeptide(L)'
;MSKEFIGAFTFRNEGDGCLTSKYLEHTEDTSYTESCKRTPNSEITDDPFEGTYRTSWLESNNGDDTAQLTITKQGSIYHIEWTNLTRNTTLQYRGRAMRYEGNLVGAYWNP
;
A
#
# COMPACT_ATOMS: atom_id res chain seq x y z
N MET A 1 -7.44 20.47 8.00
CA MET A 1 -6.62 20.43 6.78
C MET A 1 -7.25 19.41 5.85
N SER A 2 -7.44 19.75 4.56
CA SER A 2 -7.94 18.80 3.56
C SER A 2 -6.84 17.79 3.26
N LYS A 3 -7.19 16.50 3.25
CA LYS A 3 -6.31 15.41 2.83
C LYS A 3 -5.92 15.64 1.38
N GLU A 4 -4.63 15.82 1.12
CA GLU A 4 -4.10 16.02 -0.23
C GLU A 4 -4.04 14.68 -0.96
N PHE A 5 -4.79 14.59 -2.06
CA PHE A 5 -4.78 13.40 -2.92
C PHE A 5 -3.40 13.23 -3.55
N ILE A 6 -2.81 12.05 -3.39
CA ILE A 6 -1.48 11.71 -3.92
C ILE A 6 -1.58 10.88 -5.20
N GLY A 7 -2.54 9.96 -5.28
CA GLY A 7 -2.68 9.12 -6.46
C GLY A 7 -3.63 7.94 -6.30
N ALA A 8 -3.66 7.12 -7.34
CA ALA A 8 -4.42 5.88 -7.40
C ALA A 8 -3.54 4.66 -7.65
N PHE A 9 -3.99 3.50 -7.16
CA PHE A 9 -3.29 2.22 -7.31
C PHE A 9 -4.25 1.09 -7.68
N THR A 10 -3.66 0.03 -8.22
CA THR A 10 -4.26 -1.29 -8.38
C THR A 10 -3.31 -2.33 -7.80
N PHE A 11 -3.70 -3.05 -6.75
CA PHE A 11 -2.95 -4.22 -6.27
C PHE A 11 -3.52 -5.50 -6.84
N ARG A 12 -2.64 -6.36 -7.34
CA ARG A 12 -2.92 -7.73 -7.72
C ARG A 12 -2.29 -8.67 -6.71
N ASN A 13 -3.05 -9.65 -6.23
CA ASN A 13 -2.50 -10.72 -5.40
C ASN A 13 -1.94 -11.81 -6.32
N GLU A 14 -0.66 -12.15 -6.15
CA GLU A 14 0.05 -13.15 -6.97
C GLU A 14 0.12 -14.53 -6.31
N GLY A 15 -0.52 -14.72 -5.15
CA GLY A 15 -0.33 -15.87 -4.27
C GLY A 15 0.81 -15.68 -3.27
N ASP A 16 0.95 -16.62 -2.34
CA ASP A 16 2.04 -16.69 -1.35
C ASP A 16 2.27 -15.41 -0.53
N GLY A 17 1.22 -14.61 -0.35
CA GLY A 17 1.29 -13.33 0.35
C GLY A 17 2.00 -12.22 -0.42
N CYS A 18 2.18 -12.36 -1.74
CA CYS A 18 2.77 -11.35 -2.60
C CYS A 18 1.69 -10.49 -3.25
N LEU A 19 1.89 -9.17 -3.22
CA LEU A 19 1.12 -8.21 -4.00
C LEU A 19 2.04 -7.50 -4.98
N THR A 20 1.58 -7.30 -6.21
CA THR A 20 2.17 -6.35 -7.16
C THR A 20 1.25 -5.17 -7.29
N SER A 21 1.80 -4.00 -7.59
CA SER A 21 0.99 -2.81 -7.76
C SER A 21 1.24 -2.11 -9.10
N LYS A 22 0.19 -1.49 -9.61
CA LYS A 22 0.25 -0.55 -10.73
C LYS A 22 -0.31 0.79 -10.29
N TYR A 23 0.38 1.86 -10.67
CA TYR A 23 -0.01 3.22 -10.35
C TYR A 23 -0.64 3.91 -11.55
N LEU A 24 -1.65 4.72 -11.28
CA LEU A 24 -2.27 5.60 -12.24
C LEU A 24 -2.08 7.04 -11.74
N GLU A 25 -1.03 7.68 -12.27
CA GLU A 25 -0.76 9.13 -12.29
C GLU A 25 -0.37 9.85 -10.97
N HIS A 26 0.86 10.39 -10.93
CA HIS A 26 1.19 11.81 -10.69
C HIS A 26 2.61 12.09 -11.22
N THR A 27 2.88 13.32 -11.67
CA THR A 27 4.11 13.77 -12.35
C THR A 27 5.26 14.16 -11.41
N GLU A 28 5.25 13.70 -10.17
CA GLU A 28 6.22 14.11 -9.14
C GLU A 28 7.00 12.91 -8.59
N ASP A 29 8.18 13.20 -8.04
CA ASP A 29 9.08 12.29 -7.34
C ASP A 29 8.46 11.80 -6.01
N THR A 30 7.33 11.08 -6.09
CA THR A 30 6.68 10.47 -4.95
C THR A 30 7.08 8.99 -4.87
N SER A 31 7.28 8.49 -3.67
CA SER A 31 7.66 7.10 -3.46
C SER A 31 6.49 6.15 -3.74
N TYR A 32 6.71 5.15 -4.59
CA TYR A 32 5.69 4.16 -4.98
C TYR A 32 6.13 2.74 -4.65
N THR A 33 5.22 1.94 -4.09
CA THR A 33 5.46 0.53 -3.75
C THR A 33 5.41 -0.37 -4.99
N GLU A 34 6.48 -1.03 -5.38
CA GLU A 34 6.43 -1.91 -6.57
C GLU A 34 5.87 -3.30 -6.24
N SER A 35 6.32 -3.84 -5.12
CA SER A 35 5.91 -5.14 -4.63
C SER A 35 5.73 -5.10 -3.11
N CYS A 36 4.81 -5.93 -2.63
CA CYS A 36 4.53 -6.09 -1.21
C CYS A 36 4.66 -7.57 -0.88
N LYS A 37 5.44 -7.91 0.16
CA LYS A 37 5.49 -9.28 0.69
C LYS A 37 4.90 -9.31 2.08
N ARG A 38 3.92 -10.19 2.30
CA ARG A 38 3.28 -10.38 3.61
C ARG A 38 4.35 -10.72 4.65
N THR A 39 4.29 -10.05 5.79
CA THR A 39 5.23 -10.30 6.88
C THR A 39 4.87 -11.61 7.59
N PRO A 40 5.85 -12.35 8.15
CA PRO A 40 5.59 -13.61 8.85
C PRO A 40 4.63 -13.47 10.05
N ASN A 41 4.58 -12.27 10.64
CA ASN A 41 3.76 -11.96 11.81
C ASN A 41 2.39 -11.36 11.44
N SER A 42 2.09 -11.22 10.14
CA SER A 42 0.77 -10.79 9.70
C SER A 42 -0.28 -11.82 10.12
N GLU A 43 -1.40 -11.35 10.65
CA GLU A 43 -2.58 -12.20 10.82
C GLU A 43 -2.98 -12.80 9.47
N ILE A 44 -3.25 -14.10 9.47
CA ILE A 44 -3.76 -14.81 8.29
C ILE A 44 -5.27 -14.73 8.36
N THR A 45 -5.87 -14.14 7.33
CA THR A 45 -7.32 -14.01 7.17
C THR A 45 -7.75 -14.73 5.90
N ASP A 46 -9.05 -14.99 5.76
CA ASP A 46 -9.62 -15.54 4.51
C ASP A 46 -9.58 -14.52 3.35
N ASP A 47 -9.28 -13.25 3.65
CA ASP A 47 -9.15 -12.20 2.63
C ASP A 47 -7.70 -12.11 2.13
N PRO A 48 -7.40 -12.48 0.88
CA PRO A 48 -6.04 -12.46 0.34
C PRO A 48 -5.32 -11.10 0.44
N PHE A 49 -6.05 -10.00 0.58
CA PHE A 49 -5.45 -8.66 0.68
C PHE A 49 -5.24 -8.20 2.11
N GLU A 50 -6.06 -8.63 3.08
CA GLU A 50 -5.91 -8.16 4.46
C GLU A 50 -4.65 -8.70 5.10
N GLY A 51 -3.87 -7.81 5.74
CA GLY A 51 -2.65 -8.18 6.41
C GLY A 51 -1.62 -7.06 6.43
N THR A 52 -0.43 -7.41 6.91
CA THR A 52 0.72 -6.52 6.98
C THR A 52 1.78 -6.99 6.00
N TYR A 53 2.29 -6.07 5.20
CA TYR A 53 3.26 -6.32 4.14
C TYR A 53 4.46 -5.42 4.28
N ARG A 54 5.64 -5.95 3.97
CA ARG A 54 6.83 -5.15 3.71
C ARG A 54 6.80 -4.71 2.26
N THR A 55 7.04 -3.42 2.03
CA THR A 55 7.03 -2.78 0.71
C THR A 55 8.38 -2.16 0.44
N SER A 56 8.82 -2.20 -0.82
CA SER A 56 9.98 -1.46 -1.32
C SER A 56 9.51 -0.29 -2.17
N TRP A 57 10.06 0.89 -1.93
CA TRP A 57 9.78 2.10 -2.71
C TRP A 57 10.91 2.37 -3.70
N LEU A 58 10.56 2.78 -4.92
CA LEU A 58 11.51 3.52 -5.75
C LEU A 58 11.52 4.98 -5.26
N GLU A 59 12.59 5.39 -4.56
CA GLU A 59 12.86 6.83 -4.40
C GLU A 59 13.64 7.35 -5.60
N SER A 60 13.33 8.58 -6.04
CA SER A 60 14.06 9.28 -7.10
C SER A 60 15.53 9.58 -6.75
N ASN A 61 15.96 9.36 -5.49
CA ASN A 61 17.27 9.73 -4.96
C ASN A 61 18.18 8.55 -4.56
N ASN A 62 18.04 7.36 -5.18
CA ASN A 62 18.95 6.20 -5.03
C ASN A 62 19.02 5.53 -3.63
N GLY A 63 17.96 5.62 -2.82
CA GLY A 63 17.87 4.89 -1.55
C GLY A 63 16.80 3.79 -1.60
N ASP A 64 17.11 2.60 -1.08
CA ASP A 64 16.11 1.58 -0.78
C ASP A 64 15.34 1.99 0.48
N ASP A 65 14.19 2.64 0.32
CA ASP A 65 13.29 2.93 1.44
C ASP A 65 12.24 1.82 1.54
N THR A 66 12.05 1.31 2.76
CA THR A 66 11.06 0.26 3.01
C THR A 66 9.96 0.76 3.92
N ALA A 67 8.72 0.52 3.53
CA ALA A 67 7.56 0.84 4.34
C ALA A 67 6.80 -0.42 4.72
N GLN A 68 6.06 -0.33 5.82
CA GLN A 68 5.04 -1.29 6.19
C GLN A 68 3.71 -0.84 5.60
N LEU A 69 3.09 -1.71 4.82
CA LEU A 69 1.74 -1.57 4.31
C LEU A 69 0.81 -2.40 5.18
N THR A 70 -0.20 -1.78 5.78
CA THR A 70 -1.27 -2.47 6.50
C THR A 70 -2.57 -2.29 5.73
N ILE A 71 -3.21 -3.42 5.40
CA ILE A 71 -4.50 -3.47 4.74
C ILE A 71 -5.50 -4.13 5.69
N THR A 72 -6.55 -3.40 6.04
CA THR A 72 -7.68 -3.92 6.83
C THR A 72 -8.99 -3.70 6.09
N LYS A 73 -9.98 -4.55 6.34
CA LYS A 73 -11.29 -4.45 5.68
C LYS A 73 -12.38 -4.10 6.69
N GLN A 74 -13.22 -3.14 6.32
CA GLN A 74 -14.42 -2.80 7.05
C GLN A 74 -15.61 -2.83 6.08
N GLY A 75 -16.37 -3.94 6.14
CA GLY A 75 -17.45 -4.19 5.17
C GLY A 75 -16.89 -4.44 3.77
N SER A 76 -17.26 -3.60 2.80
CA SER A 76 -16.77 -3.68 1.41
C SER A 76 -15.56 -2.78 1.13
N ILE A 77 -15.12 -2.00 2.10
CA ILE A 77 -14.06 -1.00 1.96
C ILE A 77 -12.79 -1.53 2.59
N TYR A 78 -11.69 -1.42 1.86
CA TYR A 78 -10.34 -1.66 2.37
C TYR A 78 -9.74 -0.34 2.82
N HIS A 79 -9.20 -0.33 4.02
CA HIS A 79 -8.41 0.74 4.59
C HIS A 79 -6.95 0.39 4.43
N ILE A 80 -6.18 1.35 3.92
CA ILE A 80 -4.77 1.13 3.61
C ILE A 80 -3.94 2.17 4.33
N GLU A 81 -2.87 1.73 4.99
CA GLU A 81 -1.94 2.60 5.70
C GLU A 81 -0.50 2.21 5.36
N TRP A 82 0.32 3.21 4.99
CA TRP A 82 1.75 3.04 4.80
C TRP A 82 2.52 3.75 5.91
N THR A 83 3.41 3.03 6.58
CA THR A 83 4.26 3.55 7.64
C THR A 83 5.72 3.35 7.26
N ASN A 84 6.51 4.42 7.21
CA ASN A 84 7.94 4.33 6.88
C ASN A 84 8.68 3.62 8.03
N LEU A 85 9.43 2.56 7.71
CA LEU A 85 10.17 1.77 8.71
C LEU A 85 11.57 2.32 8.99
N THR A 86 12.13 3.11 8.08
CA THR A 86 13.49 3.66 8.10
C THR A 86 13.58 5.01 8.82
N ARG A 87 12.50 5.83 8.81
CA ARG A 87 12.48 7.21 9.34
C ARG A 87 11.41 7.44 10.42
N ASN A 88 11.57 6.82 11.60
CA ASN A 88 10.75 7.07 12.81
C ASN A 88 9.28 6.62 12.77
N THR A 89 8.93 5.50 12.10
CA THR A 89 7.59 4.86 12.18
C THR A 89 6.41 5.83 12.00
N THR A 90 6.60 6.89 11.22
CA THR A 90 5.57 7.90 11.02
C THR A 90 4.69 7.45 9.86
N LEU A 91 3.38 7.44 10.08
CA LEU A 91 2.39 7.17 9.04
C LEU A 91 2.62 8.14 7.88
N GLN A 92 2.92 7.60 6.70
CA GLN A 92 3.22 8.37 5.51
C GLN A 92 1.96 8.65 4.72
N TYR A 93 1.17 7.60 4.46
CA TYR A 93 0.02 7.69 3.57
C TYR A 93 -1.16 6.87 4.08
N ARG A 94 -2.36 7.33 3.74
CA ARG A 94 -3.61 6.61 3.97
C ARG A 94 -4.37 6.45 2.67
N GLY A 95 -5.08 5.35 2.52
CA GLY A 95 -5.91 5.09 1.35
C GLY A 95 -7.18 4.34 1.66
N ARG A 96 -8.04 4.32 0.64
CA ARG A 96 -9.23 3.47 0.58
C ARG A 96 -9.26 2.75 -0.74
N ALA A 97 -9.72 1.51 -0.72
CA ALA A 97 -9.88 0.69 -1.90
C ALA A 97 -11.13 -0.17 -1.85
N MET A 98 -11.48 -0.71 -3.01
CA MET A 98 -12.52 -1.71 -3.19
C MET A 98 -12.00 -2.84 -4.09
N ARG A 99 -12.62 -4.02 -3.98
CA ARG A 99 -12.34 -5.11 -4.92
C ARG A 99 -13.02 -4.84 -6.26
N TYR A 100 -12.27 -5.00 -7.34
CA TYR A 100 -12.78 -4.96 -8.71
C TYR A 100 -12.01 -5.98 -9.55
N GLU A 101 -12.72 -6.93 -10.17
CA GLU A 101 -12.14 -7.95 -11.07
C GLU A 101 -10.91 -8.68 -10.48
N GLY A 102 -10.98 -9.06 -9.19
CA GLY A 102 -9.89 -9.78 -8.51
C GLY A 102 -8.71 -8.90 -8.08
N ASN A 103 -8.77 -7.60 -8.34
CA ASN A 103 -7.77 -6.62 -7.92
C ASN A 103 -8.32 -5.73 -6.81
N LEU A 104 -7.42 -5.11 -6.05
CA LEU A 104 -7.75 -4.06 -5.10
C LEU A 104 -7.44 -2.70 -5.74
N VAL A 105 -8.48 -1.95 -6.07
CA VAL A 105 -8.36 -0.64 -6.74
C VAL A 105 -8.72 0.48 -5.77
N GLY A 106 -7.92 1.54 -5.74
CA GLY A 106 -8.12 2.59 -4.75
C GLY A 106 -7.28 3.83 -4.96
N ALA A 107 -7.36 4.70 -3.96
CA ALA A 107 -6.68 5.98 -3.91
C ALA A 107 -6.06 6.22 -2.53
N TYR A 108 -5.06 7.09 -2.48
CA TYR A 108 -4.36 7.43 -1.26
C TYR A 108 -3.97 8.92 -1.19
N TRP A 109 -3.72 9.39 0.03
CA TRP A 109 -3.54 10.79 0.39
C TRP A 109 -2.63 10.96 1.61
N ASN A 110 -2.17 12.19 1.83
CA ASN A 110 -1.48 12.61 3.06
C ASN A 110 -2.46 12.61 4.27
N PRO A 111 -2.06 12.11 5.46
CA PRO A 111 -2.93 11.81 6.61
C PRO A 111 -3.97 12.84 7.03
#